data_AF-A0AAJ1PYD7-F1
#
_entry.id   AF-A0AAJ1PYD7-F1
#
_cell.length_a   1.000
_cell.length_b   1.000
_cell.length_c   1.000
_cell.angle_alpha   90.00
_cell.angle_beta   90.00
_cell.angle_gamma   90.00
#
_symmetry.space_group_name_H-M   'P 1'
#
loop_
_entity.id
_entity.type
_entity.pdbx_description
1 polymer ?
#
loop_
_entity_poly.entity_id
_entity_poly.type
_entity_poly.pdbx_seq_one_letter_code
_entity_poly.pdbx_strand_id
1 'polypeptide(L)' 'VIPAVPEMSYPDKKVEAGKSVETPITTPDGYTFPKGSKFEVKDAPKGVTVEETGKITYNAPKDKTPGEVTGKILVTLPGH' A
#
# COMPACT_ATOMS: atom_id res chain seq x y z
N VAL A 1 -15.30 -17.62 -13.58
CA VAL A 1 -15.15 -16.15 -13.58
C VAL A 1 -14.06 -15.82 -12.59
N ILE A 2 -12.96 -15.20 -13.01
CA ILE A 2 -11.98 -14.69 -12.05
C ILE A 2 -12.71 -13.54 -11.35
N PRO A 3 -12.86 -13.53 -10.01
CA PRO A 3 -13.44 -12.38 -9.33
C PRO A 3 -12.62 -11.16 -9.73
N ALA A 4 -13.26 -10.11 -10.22
CA ALA A 4 -12.59 -8.85 -10.47
C ALA A 4 -11.94 -8.41 -9.15
N VAL A 5 -10.61 -8.49 -9.08
CA VAL A 5 -9.88 -8.00 -7.92
C VAL A 5 -10.18 -6.50 -7.86
N PRO A 6 -10.74 -5.99 -6.75
CA PRO A 6 -11.02 -4.58 -6.63
C PRO A 6 -9.73 -3.80 -6.87
N GLU A 7 -9.77 -2.86 -7.81
CA GLU A 7 -8.60 -2.08 -8.18
C GLU A 7 -8.32 -1.06 -7.06
N MET A 8 -7.49 -1.48 -6.10
CA MET A 8 -7.08 -0.65 -4.98
C MET A 8 -5.90 0.21 -5.40
N SER A 9 -5.98 1.51 -5.12
CA SER A 9 -4.92 2.45 -5.47
C SER A 9 -4.50 3.26 -4.25
N TYR A 10 -3.23 3.63 -4.20
CA TYR A 10 -2.73 4.59 -3.24
C TYR A 10 -2.54 5.92 -3.94
N PRO A 11 -2.98 7.05 -3.36
CA PRO A 11 -2.73 8.35 -3.95
C PRO A 11 -1.24 8.66 -3.92
N ASP A 12 -0.74 9.19 -5.04
CA ASP A 12 0.66 9.61 -5.14
C ASP A 12 1.00 10.69 -4.12
N LYS A 13 2.02 10.41 -3.32
CA LYS A 13 2.56 11.35 -2.33
C LYS A 13 4.01 11.64 -2.63
N LYS A 14 4.35 12.93 -2.67
CA LYS A 14 5.74 13.36 -2.67
C LYS A 14 6.27 13.37 -1.24
N VAL A 15 7.36 12.65 -1.00
CA VAL A 15 8.07 12.64 0.28
C VAL A 15 9.51 13.06 0.06
N GLU A 16 10.02 13.90 0.96
CA GLU A 16 11.42 14.31 0.95
C GLU A 16 12.29 13.23 1.59
N ALA A 17 13.53 13.06 1.09
CA ALA A 17 14.47 12.11 1.65
C ALA A 17 14.70 12.37 3.15
N GLY A 18 14.50 11.34 3.97
CA GLY A 18 14.59 11.46 5.42
C GLY A 18 13.31 11.87 6.14
N LYS A 19 12.19 11.96 5.43
CA LYS A 19 10.84 12.10 6.01
C LYS A 19 10.03 10.82 5.83
N SER A 20 8.99 10.72 6.65
CA SER A 20 7.99 9.66 6.59
C SER A 20 6.69 10.25 6.08
N VAL A 21 5.98 9.50 5.25
CA VAL A 21 4.64 9.85 4.77
C VAL A 21 3.70 8.68 4.96
N GLU A 22 2.46 8.97 5.33
CA GLU A 22 1.42 7.96 5.52
C GLU A 22 0.31 8.20 4.52
N THR A 23 -0.15 7.11 3.91
CA THR A 23 -1.11 7.17 2.81
C THR A 23 -2.16 6.08 2.99
N PRO A 24 -3.44 6.43 3.18
CA PRO A 24 -4.51 5.45 3.22
C PRO A 24 -4.75 4.82 1.85
N ILE A 25 -5.16 3.56 1.84
CA ILE A 25 -5.61 2.87 0.61
C ILE A 25 -6.94 3.46 0.14
N THR A 26 -7.05 3.73 -1.16
CA THR A 26 -8.31 4.11 -1.78
C THR A 26 -9.00 2.85 -2.27
N THR A 27 -10.22 2.66 -1.81
CA THR A 27 -11.09 1.54 -2.20
C THR A 27 -12.28 2.08 -2.98
N PRO A 28 -12.85 1.30 -3.91
CA PRO A 28 -14.03 1.72 -4.64
C PRO A 28 -15.24 1.90 -3.71
N ASP A 29 -16.17 2.76 -4.11
CA ASP A 29 -17.33 3.12 -3.30
C ASP A 29 -18.14 1.86 -2.91
N GLY A 30 -18.34 1.66 -1.60
CA GLY A 30 -18.98 0.47 -1.05
C GLY A 30 -18.08 -0.75 -0.82
N TYR A 31 -16.78 -0.67 -1.11
CA TYR A 31 -15.83 -1.75 -0.83
C TYR A 31 -15.21 -1.60 0.56
N THR A 32 -15.45 -2.58 1.42
CA THR A 32 -14.81 -2.68 2.74
C THR A 32 -14.07 -3.99 2.83
N PHE A 33 -12.86 -3.97 3.38
CA PHE A 33 -12.10 -5.19 3.57
C PHE A 33 -12.81 -6.13 4.56
N PRO A 34 -13.09 -7.38 4.19
CA PRO A 34 -13.63 -8.36 5.13
C PRO A 34 -12.67 -8.57 6.30
N LYS A 35 -13.23 -8.84 7.48
CA LYS A 35 -12.47 -9.10 8.70
C LYS A 35 -11.59 -10.33 8.49
N GLY A 36 -10.27 -10.16 8.64
CA GLY A 36 -9.26 -11.19 8.35
C GLY A 36 -8.54 -11.02 7.01
N SER A 37 -8.80 -9.93 6.27
CA SER A 37 -7.99 -9.53 5.12
C SER A 37 -6.52 -9.37 5.54
N LYS A 38 -5.61 -9.93 4.76
CA LYS A 38 -4.17 -9.80 4.95
C LYS A 38 -3.57 -8.91 3.87
N PHE A 39 -2.76 -7.96 4.31
CA PHE A 39 -1.97 -7.09 3.44
C PHE A 39 -0.51 -7.49 3.57
N GLU A 40 0.11 -7.88 2.46
CA GLU A 40 1.48 -8.35 2.44
C GLU A 40 2.27 -7.53 1.42
N VAL A 41 3.36 -6.91 1.86
CA VAL A 41 4.24 -6.15 0.98
C VAL A 41 5.04 -7.15 0.13
N LYS A 42 4.75 -7.24 -1.18
CA LYS A 42 5.48 -8.14 -2.09
C LYS A 42 6.77 -7.52 -2.58
N ASP A 43 6.69 -6.29 -3.05
CA ASP A 43 7.81 -5.62 -3.69
C ASP A 43 7.68 -4.12 -3.47
N ALA A 44 8.34 -3.57 -2.45
CA ALA A 44 8.26 -2.16 -2.14
C ALA A 44 9.62 -1.66 -1.63
N PRO A 45 9.90 -0.34 -1.73
CA PRO A 45 11.15 0.20 -1.22
C PRO A 45 11.31 -0.04 0.28
N LYS A 46 12.57 -0.17 0.73
CA LYS A 46 12.91 -0.28 2.16
C LYS A 46 12.31 0.91 2.92
N GLY A 47 11.54 0.60 3.96
CA GLY A 47 10.81 1.59 4.75
C GLY A 47 9.33 1.71 4.40
N VAL A 48 8.81 0.94 3.43
CA VAL A 48 7.36 0.76 3.27
C VAL A 48 6.86 -0.27 4.27
N THR A 49 5.84 0.11 5.01
CA THR A 49 5.03 -0.77 5.83
C THR A 49 3.57 -0.62 5.44
N VAL A 50 2.82 -1.71 5.57
CA VAL A 50 1.37 -1.73 5.38
C VAL A 50 0.71 -2.16 6.69
N GLU A 51 -0.32 -1.44 7.09
CA GLU A 51 -1.13 -1.73 8.27
C GLU A 51 -2.23 -2.75 7.94
N GLU A 52 -2.85 -3.35 8.97
CA GLU A 52 -3.99 -4.27 8.79
C GLU A 52 -5.21 -3.61 8.13
N THR A 53 -5.31 -2.29 8.16
CA THR A 53 -6.37 -1.52 7.49
C THR A 53 -6.07 -1.29 6.01
N GLY A 54 -4.90 -1.72 5.52
CA GLY A 54 -4.39 -1.41 4.19
C GLY A 54 -3.74 -0.03 4.07
N LYS A 55 -3.66 0.76 5.15
CA LYS A 55 -2.91 2.02 5.15
C LYS A 55 -1.41 1.74 4.97
N ILE A 56 -0.74 2.47 4.07
CA ILE A 56 0.71 2.34 3.88
C ILE A 56 1.43 3.50 4.53
N THR A 57 2.59 3.20 5.07
CA THR A 57 3.53 4.19 5.58
C THR A 57 4.82 4.01 4.83
N TYR A 58 5.29 5.06 4.17
CA TYR A 58 6.57 5.07 3.50
C TYR A 58 7.55 5.97 4.23
N ASN A 59 8.60 5.38 4.75
CA ASN A 59 9.73 6.09 5.34
C ASN A 59 10.86 6.22 4.32
N ALA A 60 11.01 7.40 3.73
CA ALA A 60 12.07 7.67 2.78
C ALA A 60 13.41 7.80 3.52
N PRO A 61 14.42 6.95 3.24
CA PRO A 61 15.74 7.09 3.84
C PRO A 61 16.48 8.31 3.26
N LYS A 62 17.32 8.96 4.08
CA LYS A 62 18.09 10.16 3.68
C LYS A 62 19.12 9.90 2.58
N ASP A 63 19.68 8.69 2.52
CA ASP A 63 20.73 8.28 1.57
C ASP A 63 20.21 7.80 0.21
N LYS A 64 18.88 7.78 -0.01
CA LYS A 64 18.33 7.36 -1.31
C LYS A 64 18.33 8.51 -2.30
N THR A 65 18.63 8.18 -3.54
CA THR A 65 18.46 9.09 -4.68
C THR A 65 17.00 9.51 -4.83
N PRO A 66 16.73 10.80 -5.11
CA PRO A 66 15.40 11.24 -5.47
C PRO A 66 14.99 10.57 -6.77
N GLY A 67 13.84 9.91 -6.74
CA GLY A 67 13.32 9.15 -7.86
C GLY A 67 11.92 8.64 -7.57
N GLU A 68 11.25 8.18 -8.60
CA GLU A 68 9.97 7.51 -8.45
C GLU A 68 10.20 6.11 -7.88
N VAL A 69 9.41 5.74 -6.88
CA VAL A 69 9.46 4.42 -6.26
C VAL A 69 8.10 3.77 -6.40
N THR A 70 8.09 2.56 -6.94
CA THR A 70 6.87 1.75 -7.07
C THR A 70 6.86 0.65 -6.03
N GLY A 71 5.66 0.36 -5.53
CA GLY A 71 5.40 -0.67 -4.54
C GLY A 71 4.27 -1.58 -4.99
N LYS A 72 4.38 -2.88 -4.69
CA LYS A 72 3.36 -3.91 -4.91
C LYS A 72 2.96 -4.47 -3.56
N ILE A 73 1.68 -4.33 -3.25
CA ILE A 73 1.04 -4.94 -2.09
C ILE A 73 0.17 -6.09 -2.60
N LEU A 74 0.35 -7.27 -2.02
CA LEU A 74 -0.59 -8.38 -2.20
C LEU A 74 -1.65 -8.30 -1.12
N VAL A 75 -2.90 -8.21 -1.54
CA VAL A 75 -4.05 -8.27 -0.63
C VAL A 75 -4.69 -9.65 -0.75
N THR A 76 -4.78 -10.36 0.36
CA THR A 76 -5.39 -11.69 0.46
C THR A 76 -6.67 -11.57 1.27
N LEU A 77 -7.81 -11.90 0.66
CA LEU A 77 -9.11 -11.83 1.31
C LEU A 77 -9.51 -13.22 1.85
N PRO A 78 -9.96 -13.34 3.11
CA PRO A 78 -10.48 -14.58 3.66
C PRO A 78 -11.84 -14.90 3.02
N GLY A 79 -12.00 -16.12 2.50
CA GLY A 79 -13.27 -16.59 1.92
C GLY A 79 -13.34 -16.69 0.39
N HIS A 80 -12.18 -16.70 -0.30
CA HIS A 80 -12.06 -17.20 -1.69
C HIS A 80 -11.52 -18.64 -1.71
#